data_AF-A0A1X2J2N0-F1
#
_entry.id   AF-A0A1X2J2N0-F1
#
_cell.length_a   1.000
_cell.length_b   1.000
_cell.length_c   1.000
_cell.angle_alpha   90.00
_cell.angle_beta   90.00
_cell.angle_gamma   90.00
#
_symmetry.space_group_name_H-M   'P 1'
#
loop_
_entity.id
_entity.type
_entity.pdbx_description
1 polymer ?
#
loop_
_entity_poly.entity_id
_entity_poly.type
_entity_poly.pdbx_seq_one_letter_code
_entity_poly.pdbx_strand_id
1 'polypeptide(L)'
;MRLIVRQDYDEVSAYAAYYVKERIRQFQPSKDRLFVMGLPTGSSPIGVYHKLVDFYKSGAVSFEHVVTFTMDEYVGLPSDHPQSYRTFMWNHLFKHIDIKKENVYILNGNADDLDEECRRFEAKIAEMGGIELFLGGICPDGHIAFNEPGSSLTSRTRVKTLAYETIIANARFFDGEVSKRKTVMDAREVVVIITGAHKAIALAKCIEEGVNHMWTVSSIQMHPKGLIVCDEDATLELHVKTVKYFKSIEHVHHSIIGPHNLGLQGNLLRNMVDTNQAAKRRRRLMLQSLLNSEDGEEDNALSSSGDDDGYSGSNSKKRKL
;
A
#
# COMPACT_ATOMS: atom_id res chain seq x y z
N MET A 1 1.96 -12.31 -1.12
CA MET A 1 1.92 -10.85 -1.25
C MET A 1 1.21 -10.45 -2.55
N ARG A 2 0.58 -9.28 -2.60
CA ARG A 2 0.12 -8.60 -3.82
C ARG A 2 0.82 -7.24 -3.94
N LEU A 3 1.17 -6.83 -5.16
CA LEU A 3 1.60 -5.47 -5.48
C LEU A 3 0.59 -4.85 -6.45
N ILE A 4 0.20 -3.61 -6.19
CA ILE A 4 -0.77 -2.85 -6.97
C ILE A 4 -0.07 -1.56 -7.43
N VAL A 5 0.26 -1.48 -8.71
CA VAL A 5 0.85 -0.27 -9.30
C VAL A 5 -0.27 0.63 -9.84
N ARG A 6 -0.17 1.92 -9.59
CA ARG A 6 -1.08 2.98 -10.05
C ARG A 6 -0.29 4.14 -10.63
N GLN A 7 -0.96 5.05 -11.35
CA GLN A 7 -0.27 6.09 -12.10
C GLN A 7 0.42 7.12 -11.19
N ASP A 8 -0.22 7.48 -10.07
CA ASP A 8 0.24 8.53 -9.16
C ASP A 8 -0.23 8.32 -7.70
N TYR A 9 0.22 9.22 -6.82
CA TYR A 9 -0.15 9.29 -5.40
C TYR A 9 -1.67 9.39 -5.14
N ASP A 10 -2.42 10.05 -6.03
CA ASP A 10 -3.85 10.27 -5.86
C ASP A 10 -4.66 9.02 -6.22
N GLU A 11 -4.23 8.27 -7.24
CA GLU A 11 -4.73 6.92 -7.54
C GLU A 11 -4.36 5.90 -6.45
N VAL A 12 -3.13 5.92 -5.93
CA VAL A 12 -2.71 5.08 -4.78
C VAL A 12 -3.61 5.37 -3.58
N SER A 13 -3.81 6.66 -3.28
CA SER A 13 -4.67 7.12 -2.21
C SER A 13 -6.13 6.68 -2.39
N ALA A 14 -6.65 6.77 -3.62
CA ALA A 14 -8.00 6.34 -3.96
C ALA A 14 -8.18 4.83 -3.84
N TYR A 15 -7.24 4.03 -4.34
CA TYR A 15 -7.28 2.58 -4.24
C TYR A 15 -7.21 2.11 -2.78
N ALA A 16 -6.29 2.65 -1.98
CA ALA A 16 -6.16 2.30 -0.57
C ALA A 16 -7.40 2.72 0.25
N ALA A 17 -7.94 3.93 0.03
CA ALA A 17 -9.17 4.38 0.70
C ALA A 17 -10.38 3.50 0.31
N TYR A 18 -10.53 3.18 -0.98
CA TYR A 18 -11.57 2.27 -1.47
C TYR A 18 -11.43 0.87 -0.85
N TYR A 19 -10.21 0.35 -0.74
CA TYR A 19 -9.91 -0.95 -0.14
C TYR A 19 -10.34 -1.00 1.33
N VAL A 20 -9.92 -0.02 2.13
CA VAL A 20 -10.31 0.10 3.55
C VAL A 20 -11.83 0.22 3.69
N LYS A 21 -12.46 1.10 2.91
CA LYS A 21 -13.91 1.32 2.91
C LYS A 21 -14.68 0.03 2.61
N GLU A 22 -14.33 -0.71 1.56
CA GLU A 22 -15.00 -1.98 1.24
C GLU A 22 -14.63 -3.10 2.23
N ARG A 23 -13.45 -3.10 2.86
CA ARG A 23 -13.12 -4.07 3.92
C ARG A 23 -13.98 -3.88 5.17
N ILE A 24 -14.23 -2.63 5.57
CA ILE A 24 -15.19 -2.31 6.64
C ILE A 24 -16.60 -2.77 6.24
N ARG A 25 -17.08 -2.42 5.04
CA ARG A 25 -18.41 -2.82 4.53
C ARG A 25 -18.59 -4.35 4.44
N GLN A 26 -17.57 -5.09 3.99
CA GLN A 26 -17.61 -6.55 3.89
C GLN A 26 -17.49 -7.23 5.25
N PHE A 27 -16.80 -6.62 6.21
CA PHE A 27 -16.74 -7.14 7.57
C PHE A 27 -18.09 -7.00 8.27
N GLN A 28 -18.87 -5.95 7.98
CA GLN A 28 -20.16 -5.63 8.62
C GLN A 28 -20.00 -5.49 10.15
N PRO A 29 -19.26 -4.47 10.63
CA PRO A 29 -19.06 -4.29 12.05
C PRO A 29 -20.34 -3.90 12.77
N SER A 30 -20.48 -4.38 14.00
CA SER A 30 -21.58 -4.08 14.92
C SER A 30 -21.02 -3.73 16.30
N LYS A 31 -21.89 -3.28 17.21
CA LYS A 31 -21.55 -3.07 18.64
C LYS A 31 -20.81 -4.27 19.25
N ASP A 32 -21.21 -5.49 18.90
CA ASP A 32 -20.69 -6.74 19.46
C ASP A 32 -19.58 -7.37 18.59
N ARG A 33 -19.21 -6.71 17.47
CA ARG A 33 -18.19 -7.17 16.52
C ARG A 33 -17.54 -5.97 15.83
N LEU A 34 -16.56 -5.36 16.49
CA LEU A 34 -15.87 -4.16 16.04
C LEU A 34 -14.85 -4.47 14.93
N PHE A 35 -14.65 -3.53 13.98
CA PHE A 35 -13.58 -3.63 12.98
C PHE A 35 -12.31 -2.97 13.53
N VAL A 36 -11.28 -3.75 13.83
CA VAL A 36 -10.04 -3.26 14.46
C VAL A 36 -9.01 -2.90 13.39
N MET A 37 -8.54 -1.66 13.37
CA MET A 37 -7.68 -1.11 12.32
C MET A 37 -6.37 -0.51 12.85
N GLY A 38 -5.23 -0.90 12.27
CA GLY A 38 -3.95 -0.22 12.47
C GLY A 38 -3.80 0.96 11.51
N LEU A 39 -3.33 2.12 12.00
CA LEU A 39 -3.27 3.37 11.22
C LEU A 39 -1.90 4.09 11.26
N PRO A 40 -1.37 4.57 10.12
CA PRO A 40 -0.11 5.30 10.02
C PRO A 40 -0.26 6.82 10.07
N THR A 41 0.84 7.52 10.29
CA THR A 41 0.96 8.98 10.14
C THR A 41 1.92 9.34 8.99
N GLY A 42 2.38 10.59 8.94
CA GLY A 42 3.23 11.10 7.87
C GLY A 42 2.45 11.50 6.62
N SER A 43 3.17 11.84 5.53
CA SER A 43 2.55 12.43 4.33
C SER A 43 1.75 11.43 3.48
N SER A 44 2.26 10.21 3.29
CA SER A 44 1.64 9.22 2.39
C SER A 44 0.16 8.88 2.69
N PRO A 45 -0.30 8.72 3.96
CA PRO A 45 -1.70 8.39 4.21
C PRO A 45 -2.67 9.58 4.17
N ILE A 46 -2.21 10.83 4.00
CA ILE A 46 -3.10 12.01 4.03
C ILE A 46 -4.20 11.92 2.96
N GLY A 47 -3.84 11.55 1.72
CA GLY A 47 -4.79 11.37 0.63
C GLY A 47 -5.76 10.20 0.86
N VAL A 48 -5.31 9.15 1.57
CA VAL A 48 -6.19 8.04 2.00
C VAL A 48 -7.22 8.56 3.00
N TYR A 49 -6.79 9.34 4.01
CA TYR A 49 -7.68 9.89 5.03
C TYR A 49 -8.71 10.86 4.46
N HIS A 50 -8.32 11.76 3.56
CA HIS A 50 -9.26 12.68 2.91
C HIS A 50 -10.34 11.91 2.12
N LYS A 51 -9.95 10.91 1.32
CA LYS A 51 -10.91 10.10 0.56
C LYS A 51 -11.78 9.19 1.45
N LEU A 52 -11.28 8.73 2.61
CA LEU A 52 -12.10 8.04 3.63
C LEU A 52 -13.13 8.98 4.29
N VAL A 53 -12.76 10.23 4.56
CA VAL A 53 -13.68 11.27 5.04
C VAL A 53 -14.77 11.56 4.00
N ASP A 54 -14.44 11.57 2.71
CA ASP A 54 -15.44 11.77 1.65
C ASP A 54 -16.37 10.55 1.48
N PHE A 55 -15.86 9.32 1.67
CA PHE A 55 -16.70 8.12 1.76
C PHE A 55 -17.61 8.12 2.99
N TYR A 56 -17.21 8.72 4.11
CA TYR A 56 -18.10 8.92 5.26
C TYR A 56 -19.19 9.97 4.95
N LYS A 57 -18.80 11.16 4.47
CA LYS A 57 -19.73 12.26 4.14
C LYS A 57 -20.78 11.89 3.09
N SER A 58 -20.46 10.95 2.20
CA SER A 58 -21.38 10.41 1.18
C SER A 58 -22.22 9.22 1.66
N GLY A 59 -22.11 8.82 2.94
CA GLY A 59 -22.83 7.68 3.51
C GLY A 59 -22.35 6.31 3.01
N ALA A 60 -21.18 6.25 2.35
CA ALA A 60 -20.64 5.02 1.80
C ALA A 60 -19.96 4.12 2.86
N VAL A 61 -19.56 4.68 4.01
CA VAL A 61 -19.02 3.94 5.17
C VAL A 61 -19.30 4.68 6.47
N SER A 62 -19.35 3.95 7.59
CA SER A 62 -19.44 4.45 8.96
C SER A 62 -18.29 3.89 9.79
N PHE A 63 -17.81 4.68 10.73
CA PHE A 63 -16.75 4.35 11.69
C PHE A 63 -17.28 4.18 13.12
N GLU A 64 -18.60 4.22 13.35
CA GLU A 64 -19.25 4.08 14.68
C GLU A 64 -18.91 2.76 15.40
N HIS A 65 -18.51 1.74 14.64
CA HIS A 65 -18.11 0.40 15.09
C HIS A 65 -16.70 0.01 14.61
N VAL A 66 -15.87 1.01 14.26
CA VAL A 66 -14.44 0.84 14.01
C VAL A 66 -13.67 1.17 15.29
N VAL A 67 -12.60 0.42 15.55
CA VAL A 67 -11.58 0.67 16.60
C VAL A 67 -10.25 0.92 15.90
N THR A 68 -9.50 1.93 16.33
CA THR A 68 -8.23 2.30 15.70
C THR A 68 -7.06 2.27 16.68
N PHE A 69 -5.90 1.80 16.20
CA PHE A 69 -4.63 1.82 16.90
C PHE A 69 -3.59 2.53 16.01
N THR A 70 -2.93 3.60 16.47
CA THR A 70 -1.78 4.15 15.73
C THR A 70 -0.55 3.27 15.87
N MET A 71 0.38 3.34 14.91
CA MET A 71 1.61 2.53 14.94
C MET A 71 2.59 3.00 16.04
N ASP A 72 2.58 4.30 16.29
CA ASP A 72 3.54 5.07 17.05
C ASP A 72 2.90 6.37 17.60
N GLU A 73 3.62 7.01 18.52
CA GLU A 73 3.47 8.41 18.97
C GLU A 73 4.86 8.85 19.49
N TYR A 74 5.08 10.15 19.52
CA TYR A 74 6.32 10.78 19.92
C TYR A 74 6.50 10.89 21.44
N VAL A 75 7.55 10.25 21.95
CA VAL A 75 7.95 10.31 23.36
C VAL A 75 8.41 11.72 23.76
N GLY A 76 7.94 12.21 24.91
CA GLY A 76 8.30 13.51 25.48
C GLY A 76 7.68 14.73 24.78
N LEU A 77 6.89 14.53 23.72
CA LEU A 77 6.22 15.58 22.97
C LEU A 77 4.82 15.85 23.56
N PRO A 78 4.44 17.10 23.89
CA PRO A 78 3.11 17.40 24.42
C PRO A 78 1.99 16.88 23.51
N SER A 79 0.96 16.24 24.09
CA SER A 79 -0.05 15.51 23.31
C SER A 79 -0.89 16.41 22.39
N ASP A 80 -0.95 17.71 22.70
CA ASP A 80 -1.60 18.81 21.99
C ASP A 80 -0.64 19.61 21.08
N HIS A 81 0.65 19.25 21.05
CA HIS A 81 1.61 19.86 20.13
C HIS A 81 1.14 19.72 18.67
N PRO A 82 1.31 20.75 17.81
CA PRO A 82 0.80 20.72 16.43
C PRO A 82 1.26 19.51 15.59
N GLN A 83 2.41 18.94 15.95
CA GLN A 83 3.06 17.83 15.25
C GLN A 83 2.97 16.48 15.98
N SER A 84 2.27 16.38 17.12
CA SER A 84 2.01 15.07 17.74
C SER A 84 1.18 14.19 16.81
N TYR A 85 1.37 12.87 16.86
CA TYR A 85 0.61 11.95 16.02
C TYR A 85 -0.87 11.91 16.42
N ARG A 86 -1.18 12.21 17.70
CA ARG A 86 -2.52 12.57 18.17
C ARG A 86 -3.11 13.78 17.43
N THR A 87 -2.41 14.91 17.37
CA THR A 87 -2.88 16.12 16.68
C THR A 87 -3.01 15.90 15.17
N PHE A 88 -2.03 15.22 14.54
CA PHE A 88 -2.09 14.82 13.14
C PHE A 88 -3.35 13.99 12.86
N MET A 89 -3.59 12.91 13.60
CA MET A 89 -4.72 12.01 13.37
C MET A 89 -6.07 12.69 13.64
N TRP A 90 -6.14 13.57 14.64
CA TRP A 90 -7.34 14.40 14.85
C TRP A 90 -7.57 15.38 13.70
N ASN A 91 -6.51 15.97 13.13
CA ASN A 91 -6.62 16.94 12.05
C ASN A 91 -6.96 16.35 10.70
N HIS A 92 -6.41 15.17 10.35
CA HIS A 92 -6.59 14.55 9.04
C HIS A 92 -7.76 13.57 8.96
N LEU A 93 -8.15 12.92 10.07
CA LEU A 93 -9.20 11.90 10.07
C LEU A 93 -10.24 12.11 11.18
N PHE A 94 -9.86 11.95 12.46
CA PHE A 94 -10.82 11.59 13.51
C PHE A 94 -11.85 12.67 13.86
N LYS A 95 -11.60 13.96 13.58
CA LYS A 95 -12.61 15.02 13.79
C LYS A 95 -13.64 15.16 12.65
N HIS A 96 -13.48 14.40 11.57
CA HIS A 96 -14.29 14.51 10.34
C HIS A 96 -15.17 13.27 10.07
N ILE A 97 -15.15 12.27 10.96
CA ILE A 97 -15.88 11.01 10.86
C ILE A 97 -16.64 10.69 12.16
N ASP A 98 -17.58 9.75 12.11
CA ASP A 98 -18.42 9.26 13.21
C ASP A 98 -17.72 8.29 14.18
N ILE A 99 -16.38 8.32 14.26
CA ILE A 99 -15.64 7.42 15.16
C ILE A 99 -15.83 7.84 16.62
N LYS A 100 -16.10 6.85 17.47
CA LYS A 100 -16.22 7.04 18.92
C LYS A 100 -14.85 7.29 19.55
N LYS A 101 -14.75 8.23 20.49
CA LYS A 101 -13.45 8.64 21.08
C LYS A 101 -12.84 7.51 21.91
N GLU A 102 -13.68 6.75 22.58
CA GLU A 102 -13.38 5.53 23.34
C GLU A 102 -12.90 4.35 22.47
N ASN A 103 -13.06 4.44 21.15
CA ASN A 103 -12.56 3.47 20.17
C ASN A 103 -11.20 3.86 19.56
N VAL A 104 -10.63 5.02 19.92
CA VAL A 104 -9.36 5.51 19.35
C VAL A 104 -8.21 5.34 20.34
N TYR A 105 -7.24 4.50 19.96
CA TYR A 105 -6.07 4.17 20.76
C TYR A 105 -4.81 4.75 20.12
N ILE A 106 -4.17 5.67 20.83
CA ILE A 106 -2.89 6.28 20.49
C ILE A 106 -1.96 6.04 21.69
N LEU A 107 -0.70 5.71 21.43
CA LEU A 107 0.30 5.52 22.48
C LEU A 107 0.53 6.81 23.27
N ASN A 108 0.60 6.72 24.61
CA ASN A 108 0.98 7.87 25.42
C ASN A 108 2.51 8.02 25.46
N GLY A 109 3.05 8.89 24.59
CA GLY A 109 4.47 9.27 24.61
C GLY A 109 4.94 9.97 25.89
N ASN A 110 4.03 10.34 26.80
CA ASN A 110 4.32 11.02 28.07
C ASN A 110 3.82 10.21 29.28
N ALA A 111 3.85 8.87 29.20
CA ALA A 111 3.58 8.01 30.35
C ALA A 111 4.82 7.88 31.25
N ASP A 112 4.62 7.84 32.58
CA ASP A 112 5.71 7.71 33.57
C ASP A 112 6.50 6.40 33.39
N ASP A 113 5.80 5.30 33.07
CA ASP A 113 6.40 4.05 32.60
C ASP A 113 5.98 3.80 31.14
N LEU A 114 6.91 4.08 30.23
CA LEU A 114 6.73 3.91 28.79
C LEU A 114 6.62 2.43 28.36
N ASP A 115 7.08 1.47 29.16
CA ASP A 115 6.99 0.04 28.84
C ASP A 115 5.77 -0.64 29.47
N GLU A 116 5.25 -0.14 30.59
CA GLU A 116 3.87 -0.44 31.04
C GLU A 116 2.85 0.08 30.02
N GLU A 117 2.96 1.32 29.57
CA GLU A 117 2.08 1.90 28.53
C GLU A 117 1.97 1.00 27.29
N CYS A 118 3.03 0.27 26.97
CA CYS A 118 3.10 -0.54 25.76
C CYS A 118 2.77 -2.01 25.98
N ARG A 119 2.99 -2.54 27.19
CA ARG A 119 2.33 -3.78 27.63
C ARG A 119 0.81 -3.59 27.68
N ARG A 120 0.33 -2.42 28.12
CA ARG A 120 -1.08 -2.00 28.06
C ARG A 120 -1.60 -1.88 26.63
N PHE A 121 -0.85 -1.29 25.70
CA PHE A 121 -1.24 -1.16 24.29
C PHE A 121 -1.36 -2.52 23.59
N GLU A 122 -0.36 -3.40 23.75
CA GLU A 122 -0.38 -4.79 23.27
C GLU A 122 -1.55 -5.59 23.88
N ALA A 123 -1.76 -5.49 25.20
CA ALA A 123 -2.88 -6.14 25.88
C ALA A 123 -4.24 -5.65 25.35
N LYS A 124 -4.36 -4.37 24.99
CA LYS A 124 -5.61 -3.82 24.44
C LYS A 124 -5.87 -4.26 22.99
N ILE A 125 -4.81 -4.46 22.19
CA ILE A 125 -4.91 -5.09 20.87
C ILE A 125 -5.38 -6.55 21.01
N ALA A 126 -4.85 -7.29 22.00
CA ALA A 126 -5.24 -8.67 22.27
C ALA A 126 -6.67 -8.79 22.81
N GLU A 127 -7.09 -7.90 23.71
CA GLU A 127 -8.47 -7.79 24.23
C GLU A 127 -9.50 -7.61 23.10
N MET A 128 -9.15 -6.81 22.09
CA MET A 128 -9.98 -6.55 20.91
C MET A 128 -9.94 -7.70 19.86
N GLY A 129 -9.25 -8.82 20.14
CA GLY A 129 -9.16 -9.96 19.23
C GLY A 129 -8.15 -9.80 18.08
N GLY A 130 -7.21 -8.86 18.21
CA GLY A 130 -6.20 -8.55 17.19
C GLY A 130 -6.70 -7.63 16.07
N ILE A 131 -5.77 -7.12 15.27
CA ILE A 131 -6.05 -6.16 14.19
C ILE A 131 -6.63 -6.89 12.96
N GLU A 132 -7.76 -6.45 12.43
CA GLU A 132 -8.41 -7.00 11.23
C GLU A 132 -7.75 -6.48 9.93
N LEU A 133 -7.30 -5.22 9.93
CA LEU A 133 -6.52 -4.64 8.84
C LEU A 133 -5.53 -3.59 9.37
N PHE A 134 -4.24 -3.75 9.05
CA PHE A 134 -3.21 -2.76 9.35
C PHE A 134 -2.87 -1.96 8.09
N LEU A 135 -3.14 -0.65 8.08
CA LEU A 135 -2.63 0.27 7.07
C LEU A 135 -1.26 0.80 7.53
N GLY A 136 -0.28 0.85 6.63
CA GLY A 136 1.08 1.31 6.93
C GLY A 136 1.69 2.11 5.79
N GLY A 137 2.65 2.97 6.11
CA GLY A 137 3.59 3.55 5.14
C GLY A 137 5.01 3.05 5.37
N ILE A 138 5.95 3.48 4.52
CA ILE A 138 7.39 3.30 4.75
C ILE A 138 8.19 4.59 4.58
N CYS A 139 9.37 4.61 5.19
CA CYS A 139 10.43 5.59 4.95
C CYS A 139 11.45 5.11 3.89
N PRO A 140 12.41 5.98 3.44
CA PRO A 140 13.37 5.65 2.39
C PRO A 140 14.34 4.49 2.71
N ASP A 141 14.53 4.22 4.00
CA ASP A 141 15.27 3.09 4.58
C ASP A 141 14.45 1.78 4.66
N GLY A 142 13.18 1.82 4.22
CA GLY A 142 12.27 0.68 4.30
C GLY A 142 11.83 0.29 5.71
N HIS A 143 11.85 1.18 6.71
CA HIS A 143 11.12 0.90 7.94
C HIS A 143 9.60 1.01 7.76
N ILE A 144 8.85 0.12 8.43
CA ILE A 144 7.40 0.27 8.67
C ILE A 144 7.23 0.69 10.14
N ALA A 145 6.58 1.83 10.41
CA ALA A 145 6.62 2.52 11.71
C ALA A 145 8.08 2.75 12.17
N PHE A 146 8.32 3.24 13.39
CA PHE A 146 9.69 3.46 13.90
C PHE A 146 10.48 2.16 14.21
N ASN A 147 10.82 1.44 13.14
CA ASN A 147 11.50 0.13 13.12
C ASN A 147 12.65 0.17 12.15
N GLU A 148 13.52 1.13 12.45
CA GLU A 148 14.78 1.40 11.78
C GLU A 148 15.58 0.11 11.53
N PRO A 149 16.46 0.12 10.53
CA PRO A 149 17.43 -0.94 10.25
C PRO A 149 18.04 -1.59 11.51
N GLY A 150 18.20 -2.91 11.43
CA GLY A 150 18.65 -3.77 12.53
C GLY A 150 17.56 -4.21 13.50
N SER A 151 16.33 -3.68 13.41
CA SER A 151 15.23 -4.08 14.30
C SER A 151 14.76 -5.52 14.07
N SER A 152 14.65 -6.33 15.13
CA SER A 152 14.14 -7.70 15.04
C SER A 152 12.77 -7.76 14.35
N LEU A 153 12.63 -8.67 13.38
CA LEU A 153 11.42 -8.83 12.58
C LEU A 153 10.24 -9.44 13.36
N THR A 154 10.50 -10.04 14.53
CA THR A 154 9.48 -10.58 15.46
C THR A 154 9.25 -9.68 16.67
N SER A 155 9.69 -8.41 16.61
CA SER A 155 9.62 -7.49 17.74
C SER A 155 8.20 -6.96 18.05
N ARG A 156 7.96 -6.76 19.35
CA ARG A 156 6.74 -6.14 19.91
C ARG A 156 6.89 -4.62 20.06
N THR A 157 5.85 -4.01 20.63
CA THR A 157 5.70 -2.58 20.95
C THR A 157 6.73 -2.12 21.99
N ARG A 158 7.94 -1.79 21.54
CA ARG A 158 9.14 -1.52 22.37
C ARG A 158 9.75 -0.12 22.16
N VAL A 159 10.70 0.26 23.01
CA VAL A 159 11.47 1.52 23.00
C VAL A 159 12.44 1.66 21.79
N LYS A 160 11.93 1.64 20.55
CA LYS A 160 12.62 1.95 19.26
C LYS A 160 13.25 3.36 19.13
N THR A 161 14.55 3.56 19.37
CA THR A 161 15.28 4.82 19.01
C THR A 161 15.39 5.00 17.49
N LEU A 162 15.24 6.25 17.00
CA LEU A 162 15.25 6.57 15.58
C LEU A 162 16.65 6.53 14.95
N ALA A 163 16.68 6.38 13.63
CA ALA A 163 17.88 6.53 12.80
C ALA A 163 18.09 8.00 12.42
N TYR A 164 19.34 8.34 12.10
CA TYR A 164 19.73 9.68 11.65
C TYR A 164 18.95 10.15 10.41
N GLU A 165 18.70 9.25 9.45
CA GLU A 165 17.89 9.53 8.26
C GLU A 165 16.42 9.87 8.62
N THR A 166 15.84 9.15 9.58
CA THR A 166 14.48 9.40 10.10
C THR A 166 14.40 10.73 10.83
N ILE A 167 15.44 11.07 11.60
CA ILE A 167 15.58 12.38 12.24
C ILE A 167 15.62 13.47 11.16
N ILE A 168 16.44 13.35 10.10
CA ILE A 168 16.46 14.32 8.99
C ILE A 168 15.10 14.41 8.29
N ALA A 169 14.47 13.28 7.96
CA ALA A 169 13.19 13.23 7.28
C ALA A 169 12.03 13.88 8.06
N ASN A 170 12.16 13.93 9.39
CA ASN A 170 11.17 14.53 10.30
C ASN A 170 11.60 15.88 10.88
N ALA A 171 12.88 16.28 10.82
CA ALA A 171 13.39 17.55 11.36
C ALA A 171 12.76 18.79 10.71
N ARG A 172 12.30 18.68 9.46
CA ARG A 172 11.42 19.67 8.81
C ARG A 172 10.08 19.94 9.54
N PHE A 173 9.78 19.18 10.59
CA PHE A 173 8.64 19.34 11.49
C PHE A 173 9.05 19.58 12.97
N PHE A 174 10.34 19.51 13.33
CA PHE A 174 10.80 19.47 14.73
C PHE A 174 12.19 20.07 14.98
N ASP A 175 12.29 20.90 16.04
CA ASP A 175 13.56 21.35 16.65
C ASP A 175 14.06 20.40 17.78
N GLY A 176 13.72 19.11 17.75
CA GLY A 176 14.04 18.17 18.84
C GLY A 176 14.00 16.70 18.49
N GLU A 177 14.65 15.87 19.32
CA GLU A 177 14.65 14.40 19.18
C GLU A 177 13.31 13.78 19.55
N VAL A 178 12.93 12.72 18.83
CA VAL A 178 11.62 12.04 18.93
C VAL A 178 11.73 10.58 18.49
N SER A 179 10.74 9.74 18.80
CA SER A 179 10.64 8.26 18.54
C SER A 179 9.30 7.70 19.17
N LYS A 180 8.67 6.49 19.01
CA LYS A 180 9.05 5.03 18.91
C LYS A 180 7.88 4.06 18.43
N ARG A 181 8.13 2.76 18.07
CA ARG A 181 7.28 1.49 18.24
C ARG A 181 6.74 0.67 16.99
N LYS A 182 6.08 -0.52 17.20
CA LYS A 182 5.44 -1.46 16.19
C LYS A 182 4.58 -2.60 16.79
N THR A 183 3.56 -3.08 16.05
CA THR A 183 2.84 -4.38 16.27
C THR A 183 2.37 -5.07 14.97
N VAL A 184 2.88 -4.66 13.80
CA VAL A 184 2.17 -4.79 12.50
C VAL A 184 1.82 -6.20 12.01
N MET A 185 2.73 -7.19 12.16
CA MET A 185 2.61 -8.47 11.44
C MET A 185 1.69 -9.52 12.11
N ASP A 186 1.10 -9.18 13.27
CA ASP A 186 0.04 -9.97 13.90
C ASP A 186 -1.35 -9.72 13.29
N ALA A 187 -1.48 -8.68 12.46
CA ALA A 187 -2.75 -8.33 11.84
C ALA A 187 -3.25 -9.41 10.87
N ARG A 188 -4.57 -9.53 10.73
CA ARG A 188 -5.19 -10.48 9.79
C ARG A 188 -4.94 -10.09 8.33
N GLU A 189 -4.56 -8.84 8.09
CA GLU A 189 -4.27 -8.23 6.80
C GLU A 189 -3.36 -7.01 6.97
N VAL A 190 -2.38 -6.82 6.07
CA VAL A 190 -1.44 -5.69 6.10
C VAL A 190 -1.42 -5.03 4.73
N VAL A 191 -1.70 -3.73 4.69
CA VAL A 191 -1.73 -2.88 3.48
C VAL A 191 -0.67 -1.79 3.62
N VAL A 192 0.32 -1.76 2.74
CA VAL A 192 1.41 -0.78 2.77
C VAL A 192 1.32 0.14 1.55
N ILE A 193 1.27 1.45 1.77
CA ILE A 193 1.32 2.47 0.72
C ILE A 193 2.76 3.00 0.54
N ILE A 194 3.22 3.06 -0.71
CA ILE A 194 4.61 3.43 -1.05
C ILE A 194 4.57 4.35 -2.27
N THR A 195 4.96 5.62 -2.11
CA THR A 195 4.71 6.68 -3.11
C THR A 195 5.92 7.57 -3.34
N GLY A 196 6.26 7.83 -4.60
CA GLY A 196 7.31 8.75 -5.05
C GLY A 196 8.70 8.10 -5.16
N ALA A 197 9.50 8.55 -6.14
CA ALA A 197 10.84 8.02 -6.46
C ALA A 197 11.78 7.82 -5.23
N HIS A 198 11.71 8.72 -4.25
CA HIS A 198 12.44 8.64 -2.96
C HIS A 198 12.13 7.40 -2.09
N LYS A 199 11.24 6.51 -2.52
CA LYS A 199 10.94 5.21 -1.88
C LYS A 199 11.25 4.00 -2.77
N ALA A 200 11.73 4.20 -4.01
CA ALA A 200 11.88 3.12 -4.97
C ALA A 200 12.89 2.05 -4.53
N ILE A 201 14.05 2.47 -3.99
CA ILE A 201 15.04 1.55 -3.41
C ILE A 201 14.40 0.69 -2.32
N ALA A 202 13.62 1.30 -1.41
CA ALA A 202 12.94 0.58 -0.34
C ALA A 202 11.88 -0.41 -0.86
N LEU A 203 11.22 -0.13 -1.99
CA LEU A 203 10.31 -1.09 -2.65
C LEU A 203 11.09 -2.26 -3.27
N ALA A 204 12.20 -2.02 -3.97
CA ALA A 204 13.04 -3.08 -4.52
C ALA A 204 13.59 -4.00 -3.42
N LYS A 205 14.13 -3.41 -2.35
CA LYS A 205 14.58 -4.10 -1.14
C LYS A 205 13.44 -4.82 -0.40
N CYS A 206 12.20 -4.38 -0.57
CA CYS A 206 11.02 -5.04 0.00
C CYS A 206 10.60 -6.31 -0.75
N ILE A 207 10.71 -6.33 -2.09
CA ILE A 207 10.01 -7.34 -2.92
C ILE A 207 10.92 -8.19 -3.82
N GLU A 208 12.13 -7.74 -4.14
CA GLU A 208 13.07 -8.45 -5.02
C GLU A 208 14.28 -9.05 -4.28
N GLU A 209 14.66 -8.47 -3.14
CA GLU A 209 15.64 -9.05 -2.21
C GLU A 209 14.97 -9.88 -1.11
N GLY A 210 15.76 -10.68 -0.38
CA GLY A 210 15.27 -11.54 0.70
C GLY A 210 14.89 -10.79 1.98
N VAL A 211 14.06 -11.42 2.80
CA VAL A 211 13.66 -10.94 4.15
C VAL A 211 14.88 -10.53 4.98
N ASN A 212 14.96 -9.25 5.36
CA ASN A 212 16.14 -8.64 5.96
C ASN A 212 15.76 -7.62 7.05
N HIS A 213 16.38 -7.74 8.24
CA HIS A 213 16.16 -6.80 9.36
C HIS A 213 16.72 -5.38 9.13
N MET A 214 17.52 -5.17 8.09
CA MET A 214 17.94 -3.84 7.63
C MET A 214 16.85 -3.13 6.81
N TRP A 215 15.88 -3.87 6.24
CA TRP A 215 14.78 -3.33 5.42
C TRP A 215 13.48 -3.88 5.98
N THR A 216 13.01 -3.38 7.13
CA THR A 216 12.02 -4.12 7.94
C THR A 216 10.63 -4.26 7.29
N VAL A 217 10.36 -3.50 6.23
CA VAL A 217 9.24 -3.72 5.30
C VAL A 217 9.25 -5.12 4.68
N SER A 218 10.42 -5.69 4.34
CA SER A 218 10.58 -7.01 3.70
C SER A 218 9.95 -8.17 4.48
N SER A 219 9.70 -8.02 5.78
CA SER A 219 8.92 -8.97 6.57
C SER A 219 7.50 -9.21 6.03
N ILE A 220 6.95 -8.32 5.21
CA ILE A 220 5.67 -8.50 4.51
C ILE A 220 5.66 -9.68 3.53
N GLN A 221 6.83 -10.13 3.06
CA GLN A 221 6.96 -11.35 2.24
C GLN A 221 6.44 -12.59 2.99
N MET A 222 6.63 -12.63 4.31
CA MET A 222 6.16 -13.71 5.18
C MET A 222 4.69 -13.56 5.60
N HIS A 223 4.07 -12.41 5.32
CA HIS A 223 2.72 -12.10 5.79
C HIS A 223 1.64 -12.73 4.88
N PRO A 224 0.72 -13.58 5.42
CA PRO A 224 -0.20 -14.37 4.60
C PRO A 224 -1.18 -13.51 3.79
N LYS A 225 -1.48 -12.29 4.24
CA LYS A 225 -2.28 -11.30 3.50
C LYS A 225 -1.56 -9.95 3.43
N GLY A 226 -0.33 -9.96 2.91
CA GLY A 226 0.43 -8.75 2.60
C GLY A 226 0.02 -8.12 1.25
N LEU A 227 -0.34 -6.85 1.27
CA LEU A 227 -0.70 -6.01 0.12
C LEU A 227 0.18 -4.77 0.09
N ILE A 228 0.76 -4.46 -1.07
CA ILE A 228 1.46 -3.20 -1.33
C ILE A 228 0.69 -2.44 -2.42
N VAL A 229 0.53 -1.13 -2.24
CA VAL A 229 -0.04 -0.21 -3.24
C VAL A 229 0.96 0.91 -3.49
N CYS A 230 1.37 1.11 -4.74
CA CYS A 230 2.41 2.07 -5.09
C CYS A 230 2.13 2.82 -6.39
N ASP A 231 2.78 3.97 -6.57
CA ASP A 231 2.78 4.70 -7.84
C ASP A 231 3.89 4.19 -8.77
N GLU A 232 3.88 4.59 -10.05
CA GLU A 232 4.94 4.25 -11.02
C GLU A 232 6.32 4.72 -10.54
N ASP A 233 6.37 5.90 -9.92
CA ASP A 233 7.55 6.55 -9.35
C ASP A 233 8.26 5.67 -8.30
N ALA A 234 7.49 5.02 -7.43
CA ALA A 234 8.02 4.06 -6.47
C ALA A 234 8.53 2.76 -7.11
N THR A 235 8.27 2.51 -8.41
CA THR A 235 8.75 1.30 -9.12
C THR A 235 10.07 1.47 -9.88
N LEU A 236 10.69 2.66 -9.87
CA LEU A 236 11.87 2.98 -10.69
C LEU A 236 13.09 2.05 -10.48
N GLU A 237 13.22 1.45 -9.30
CA GLU A 237 14.32 0.52 -8.94
C GLU A 237 13.91 -0.96 -9.05
N LEU A 238 12.71 -1.26 -9.57
CA LEU A 238 12.25 -2.63 -9.81
C LEU A 238 12.65 -3.14 -11.19
N HIS A 239 12.88 -4.45 -11.32
CA HIS A 239 13.00 -5.05 -12.63
C HIS A 239 11.70 -4.88 -13.43
N VAL A 240 11.83 -4.48 -14.71
CA VAL A 240 10.70 -4.35 -15.66
C VAL A 240 9.84 -5.62 -15.70
N LYS A 241 10.46 -6.81 -15.52
CA LYS A 241 9.75 -8.09 -15.44
C LYS A 241 8.80 -8.17 -14.24
N THR A 242 9.19 -7.65 -13.08
CA THR A 242 8.39 -7.63 -11.84
C THR A 242 7.20 -6.68 -11.99
N VAL A 243 7.43 -5.47 -12.52
CA VAL A 243 6.36 -4.51 -12.80
C VAL A 243 5.37 -5.06 -13.82
N LYS A 244 5.85 -5.64 -14.93
CA LYS A 244 4.99 -6.31 -15.93
C LYS A 244 4.23 -7.51 -15.34
N TYR A 245 4.83 -8.30 -14.46
CA TYR A 245 4.20 -9.45 -13.80
C TYR A 245 3.03 -9.03 -12.91
N PHE A 246 3.20 -8.03 -12.04
CA PHE A 246 2.11 -7.59 -11.17
C PHE A 246 1.00 -6.84 -11.93
N LYS A 247 1.35 -6.01 -12.93
CA LYS A 247 0.36 -5.36 -13.81
C LYS A 247 -0.42 -6.39 -14.65
N SER A 248 0.22 -7.43 -15.16
CA SER A 248 -0.48 -8.48 -15.91
C SER A 248 -1.37 -9.34 -15.00
N ILE A 249 -0.99 -9.59 -13.75
CA ILE A 249 -1.85 -10.27 -12.77
C ILE A 249 -3.12 -9.46 -12.45
N GLU A 250 -3.00 -8.14 -12.19
CA GLU A 250 -4.18 -7.26 -12.05
C GLU A 250 -5.08 -7.33 -13.28
N HIS A 251 -4.51 -7.18 -14.49
CA HIS A 251 -5.28 -7.27 -15.73
C HIS A 251 -5.96 -8.64 -15.92
N VAL A 252 -5.25 -9.75 -15.70
CA VAL A 252 -5.79 -11.11 -15.81
C VAL A 252 -6.91 -11.36 -14.80
N HIS A 253 -6.80 -10.86 -13.58
CA HIS A 253 -7.90 -10.90 -12.62
C HIS A 253 -9.12 -10.11 -13.09
N HIS A 254 -8.93 -8.84 -13.52
CA HIS A 254 -10.03 -8.03 -14.03
C HIS A 254 -10.70 -8.63 -15.28
N SER A 255 -9.93 -9.21 -16.20
CA SER A 255 -10.43 -9.73 -17.49
C SER A 255 -11.04 -11.14 -17.40
N ILE A 256 -10.48 -12.06 -16.60
CA ILE A 256 -11.04 -13.43 -16.47
C ILE A 256 -12.20 -13.47 -15.47
N ILE A 257 -12.03 -12.85 -14.30
CA ILE A 257 -12.96 -12.97 -13.17
C ILE A 257 -14.02 -11.86 -13.23
N GLY A 258 -13.63 -10.65 -13.65
CA GLY A 258 -14.47 -9.46 -13.64
C GLY A 258 -14.31 -8.67 -12.33
N PRO A 259 -14.32 -7.32 -12.37
CA PRO A 259 -13.99 -6.46 -11.22
C PRO A 259 -14.89 -6.64 -9.99
N HIS A 260 -16.08 -7.24 -10.15
CA HIS A 260 -17.05 -7.46 -9.08
C HIS A 260 -17.04 -8.88 -8.48
N ASN A 261 -16.23 -9.80 -9.04
CA ASN A 261 -16.24 -11.23 -8.64
C ASN A 261 -14.96 -11.66 -7.89
N LEU A 262 -13.95 -10.81 -7.80
CA LEU A 262 -12.80 -10.99 -6.90
C LEU A 262 -13.09 -10.29 -5.58
N GLY A 263 -12.96 -11.03 -4.48
CA GLY A 263 -12.97 -10.48 -3.12
C GLY A 263 -11.68 -9.71 -2.88
N LEU A 264 -11.75 -8.68 -2.03
CA LEU A 264 -10.64 -7.75 -1.81
C LEU A 264 -9.33 -8.47 -1.47
N GLN A 265 -9.41 -9.55 -0.69
CA GLN A 265 -8.27 -10.36 -0.24
C GLN A 265 -7.71 -11.32 -1.30
N GLY A 266 -8.14 -11.21 -2.56
CA GLY A 266 -7.69 -12.07 -3.68
C GLY A 266 -8.43 -13.43 -3.76
N ASN A 267 -9.44 -13.64 -2.93
CA ASN A 267 -10.33 -14.80 -3.00
C ASN A 267 -11.41 -14.63 -4.08
N LEU A 268 -11.96 -15.72 -4.62
CA LEU A 268 -13.17 -15.63 -5.45
C LEU A 268 -14.39 -15.34 -4.56
N LEU A 269 -15.28 -14.45 -5.00
CA LEU A 269 -16.59 -14.25 -4.38
C LEU A 269 -17.53 -15.39 -4.79
N ARG A 270 -18.32 -15.88 -3.84
CA ARG A 270 -19.05 -17.16 -3.98
C ARG A 270 -20.22 -17.14 -4.97
N ASN A 271 -20.62 -15.96 -5.44
CA ASN A 271 -21.78 -15.74 -6.30
C ASN A 271 -21.48 -15.98 -7.79
N MET A 272 -21.01 -17.18 -8.14
CA MET A 272 -21.31 -17.93 -9.37
C MET A 272 -20.40 -19.16 -9.50
N VAL A 273 -20.74 -20.25 -8.81
CA VAL A 273 -20.43 -21.59 -9.31
C VAL A 273 -21.30 -21.88 -10.55
N ASP A 274 -22.53 -21.37 -10.55
CA ASP A 274 -23.48 -21.40 -11.67
C ASP A 274 -23.20 -20.32 -12.72
N THR A 275 -22.19 -20.56 -13.56
CA THR A 275 -22.26 -20.37 -15.04
C THR A 275 -20.95 -20.87 -15.67
N ASN A 276 -20.66 -22.16 -15.46
CA ASN A 276 -19.43 -22.83 -15.88
C ASN A 276 -19.08 -22.61 -17.37
N GLN A 277 -20.08 -22.41 -18.24
CA GLN A 277 -19.88 -22.04 -19.66
C GLN A 277 -19.44 -20.59 -19.89
N ALA A 278 -20.01 -19.60 -19.17
CA ALA A 278 -19.72 -18.18 -19.40
C ALA A 278 -18.30 -17.79 -18.95
N ALA A 279 -17.85 -18.37 -17.83
CA ALA A 279 -16.46 -18.25 -17.36
C ALA A 279 -15.49 -18.93 -18.33
N LYS A 280 -15.79 -20.16 -18.80
CA LYS A 280 -14.99 -20.86 -19.82
C LYS A 280 -14.92 -20.08 -21.14
N ARG A 281 -16.02 -19.48 -21.60
CA ARG A 281 -16.05 -18.67 -22.84
C ARG A 281 -15.18 -17.42 -22.71
N ARG A 282 -15.27 -16.67 -21.61
CA ARG A 282 -14.38 -15.52 -21.35
C ARG A 282 -12.91 -15.95 -21.28
N ARG A 283 -12.58 -17.00 -20.52
CA ARG A 283 -11.20 -17.51 -20.42
C ARG A 283 -10.65 -18.00 -21.76
N ARG A 284 -11.46 -18.65 -22.60
CA ARG A 284 -11.08 -19.07 -23.96
C ARG A 284 -10.83 -17.88 -24.88
N LEU A 285 -11.73 -16.89 -24.89
CA LEU A 285 -11.58 -15.69 -25.71
C LEU A 285 -10.34 -14.88 -25.30
N MET A 286 -10.06 -14.76 -24.00
CA MET A 286 -8.85 -14.09 -23.53
C MET A 286 -7.57 -14.85 -23.91
N LEU A 287 -7.52 -16.18 -23.73
CA LEU A 287 -6.39 -16.99 -24.17
C LEU A 287 -6.16 -16.86 -25.68
N GLN A 288 -7.22 -16.88 -26.47
CA GLN A 288 -7.15 -16.68 -27.92
C GLN A 288 -6.68 -15.26 -28.28
N SER A 289 -7.12 -14.23 -27.56
CA SER A 289 -6.65 -12.85 -27.77
C SER A 289 -5.18 -12.61 -27.35
N LEU A 290 -4.67 -13.37 -26.38
CA LEU A 290 -3.27 -13.29 -25.95
C LEU A 290 -2.35 -14.00 -26.93
N LEU A 291 -2.71 -15.23 -27.35
CA LEU A 291 -1.95 -15.98 -28.36
C LEU A 291 -1.91 -15.23 -29.70
N ASN A 292 -3.08 -14.78 -30.19
CA ASN A 292 -3.17 -13.97 -31.40
C ASN A 292 -2.48 -12.58 -31.30
N SER A 293 -1.94 -12.18 -30.14
CA SER A 293 -1.13 -10.96 -30.01
C SER A 293 0.38 -11.21 -30.08
N GLU A 294 0.82 -12.47 -30.14
CA GLU A 294 2.22 -12.85 -30.38
C GLU A 294 2.49 -13.09 -31.88
N ASP A 295 1.49 -13.54 -32.65
CA ASP A 295 1.55 -13.75 -34.12
C ASP A 295 1.44 -12.45 -34.96
N GLY A 296 1.75 -11.27 -34.38
CA GLY A 296 1.29 -9.96 -34.89
C GLY A 296 2.29 -9.09 -35.66
N GLU A 297 3.58 -9.38 -35.62
CA GLU A 297 4.63 -8.48 -36.17
C GLU A 297 5.41 -9.03 -37.38
N GLU A 298 5.19 -10.28 -37.80
CA GLU A 298 5.82 -10.88 -39.00
C GLU A 298 4.82 -11.18 -40.13
N ASP A 299 4.35 -10.15 -40.84
CA ASP A 299 4.02 -10.19 -42.29
C ASP A 299 3.44 -8.86 -42.81
N ASN A 300 4.27 -7.80 -42.91
CA ASN A 300 3.82 -6.56 -43.58
C ASN A 300 4.95 -5.72 -44.19
N ALA A 301 5.88 -6.36 -44.91
CA ALA A 301 6.99 -5.67 -45.56
C ALA A 301 7.48 -6.33 -46.86
N LEU A 302 6.63 -6.44 -47.90
CA LEU A 302 7.07 -6.60 -49.32
C LEU A 302 5.96 -6.51 -50.42
N SER A 303 5.05 -5.53 -50.39
CA SER A 303 4.11 -5.35 -51.54
C SER A 303 3.47 -3.95 -51.74
N SER A 304 4.25 -2.93 -52.12
CA SER A 304 3.73 -1.81 -52.96
C SER A 304 4.83 -0.84 -53.42
N SER A 305 4.84 -0.53 -54.73
CA SER A 305 5.62 0.48 -55.49
C SER A 305 6.74 -0.12 -56.36
N GLY A 306 6.76 0.10 -57.68
CA GLY A 306 5.84 0.85 -58.53
C GLY A 306 6.55 1.22 -59.82
N ASP A 307 5.88 1.10 -60.97
CA ASP A 307 6.57 1.05 -62.26
C ASP A 307 7.08 2.40 -62.80
N ASP A 308 8.14 2.24 -63.59
CA ASP A 308 8.51 2.97 -64.82
C ASP A 308 9.38 4.25 -64.83
N ASP A 309 10.03 4.39 -65.99
CA ASP A 309 10.77 5.52 -66.59
C ASP A 309 12.05 6.09 -65.92
N GLY A 310 13.03 6.50 -66.77
CA GLY A 310 13.77 7.73 -66.45
C GLY A 310 15.28 7.91 -66.71
N TYR A 311 15.96 7.10 -67.53
CA TYR A 311 17.14 7.51 -68.32
C TYR A 311 18.31 8.32 -67.68
N SER A 312 19.42 7.63 -67.36
CA SER A 312 20.83 8.11 -67.37
C SER A 312 21.31 9.23 -66.41
N GLY A 313 22.45 8.98 -65.73
CA GLY A 313 23.20 10.02 -65.01
C GLY A 313 24.47 9.44 -64.36
N SER A 314 25.65 10.01 -64.62
CA SER A 314 26.94 9.43 -64.19
C SER A 314 27.70 10.28 -63.17
N ASN A 315 28.55 9.60 -62.38
CA ASN A 315 29.75 10.12 -61.71
C ASN A 315 29.63 11.11 -60.51
N SER A 316 29.88 10.54 -59.32
CA SER A 316 31.13 10.77 -58.54
C SER A 316 31.12 11.60 -57.23
N LYS A 317 32.14 11.30 -56.39
CA LYS A 317 32.77 12.12 -55.32
C LYS A 317 32.11 12.25 -53.93
N LYS A 318 32.53 11.33 -53.05
CA LYS A 318 33.19 11.57 -51.74
C LYS A 318 33.14 13.00 -51.14
N ARG A 319 32.53 13.12 -49.94
CA ARG A 319 33.00 13.84 -48.72
C ARG A 319 31.93 13.62 -47.62
N LYS A 320 32.21 13.19 -46.38
CA LYS A 320 32.96 13.85 -45.27
C LYS A 320 32.55 15.32 -45.12
N LEU A 321 32.00 15.77 -44.00
CA LEU A 321 32.20 15.31 -42.61
C LEU A 321 31.03 14.53 -42.01
#